data_AF-A0A3D2F7I7-F1
#
_entry.id   AF-A0A3D2F7I7-F1
#
_cell.length_a   1.000
_cell.length_b   1.000
_cell.length_c   1.000
_cell.angle_alpha   90.00
_cell.angle_beta   90.00
_cell.angle_gamma   90.00
#
_symmetry.space_group_name_H-M   'P 1'
#
loop_
_entity.id
_entity.type
_entity.pdbx_description
1 polymer ?
#
loop_
_entity_poly.entity_id
_entity_poly.type
_entity_poly.pdbx_seq_one_letter_code
_entity_poly.pdbx_strand_id
1 'polypeptide(L)' 'IKRGNSISLEAANPAYPPRVFTDDKVKVQGRLVGLIRTY' A
#
# COMPACT_ATOMS: atom_id res chain seq x y z
N ILE A 1 -11.83 15.39 -14.65
CA ILE A 1 -10.51 15.10 -14.04
C ILE A 1 -10.56 13.67 -13.50
N LYS A 2 -9.96 12.70 -14.20
CA LYS A 2 -10.05 11.27 -13.83
C LYS A 2 -9.23 11.03 -12.55
N ARG A 3 -9.91 10.84 -11.41
CA ARG A 3 -9.35 10.31 -10.14
C ARG A 3 -8.99 8.81 -10.24
N GLY A 4 -8.56 8.32 -11.40
CA GLY A 4 -8.43 6.90 -11.70
C GLY A 4 -7.00 6.35 -11.65
N ASN A 5 -5.99 7.21 -11.59
CA ASN A 5 -4.58 6.84 -11.78
C ASN A 5 -3.70 7.11 -10.54
N SER A 6 -4.30 7.25 -9.36
CA SER A 6 -3.56 7.46 -8.10
C SER A 6 -3.76 6.31 -7.13
N ILE A 7 -2.68 5.76 -6.61
CA ILE A 7 -2.66 4.70 -5.60
C ILE A 7 -2.19 5.28 -4.27
N SER A 8 -3.00 5.12 -3.22
CA SER A 8 -2.63 5.45 -1.85
C SER A 8 -2.09 4.22 -1.14
N LEU A 9 -0.89 4.34 -0.56
CA LEU A 9 -0.29 3.34 0.33
C LEU A 9 -0.41 3.84 1.77
N GLU A 10 -1.34 3.25 2.51
CA GLU A 10 -1.63 3.58 3.91
C GLU A 10 -0.92 2.61 4.85
N ALA A 11 -0.17 3.15 5.81
CA ALA A 11 0.49 2.36 6.82
C ALA A 11 -0.49 1.98 7.94
N ALA A 12 -0.41 0.75 8.44
CA ALA A 12 -1.15 0.35 9.64
C ALA A 12 -0.56 0.93 10.94
N ASN A 13 0.60 1.60 10.88
CA ASN A 13 1.20 2.31 12.00
C ASN A 13 0.94 3.83 11.84
N PRO A 14 0.23 4.48 12.79
CA PRO A 14 -0.13 5.89 12.70
C PRO A 14 1.05 6.86 12.76
N ALA A 15 2.24 6.40 13.19
CA ALA A 15 3.45 7.23 13.15
C ALA A 15 3.91 7.55 11.72
N TYR A 16 3.35 6.87 10.70
CA TYR A 16 3.73 7.03 9.31
C TYR A 16 2.57 7.57 8.46
N PRO A 17 2.79 8.68 7.71
CA PRO A 17 1.76 9.24 6.87
C PRO A 17 1.51 8.37 5.60
N PRO A 18 0.32 8.47 4.99
CA PRO A 18 0.04 7.86 3.68
C PRO A 18 0.98 8.36 2.59
N ARG A 19 1.26 7.50 1.61
CA ARG A 19 2.03 7.87 0.41
C ARG A 19 1.16 7.71 -0.83
N VAL A 20 1.09 8.74 -1.66
CA VAL A 20 0.33 8.71 -2.91
C VAL A 20 1.28 8.61 -4.09
N PHE A 21 1.03 7.64 -4.96
CA PHE A 21 1.79 7.40 -6.18
C PHE A 21 0.85 7.41 -7.39
N THR A 22 1.43 7.62 -8.57
CA THR A 22 0.77 7.31 -9.83
C THR A 22 0.77 5.79 -10.05
N ASP A 23 -0.14 5.28 -10.87
CA ASP A 23 -0.33 3.84 -11.09
C ASP A 23 0.89 3.14 -11.69
N ASP A 24 1.64 3.82 -12.56
CA ASP A 24 2.90 3.36 -13.15
C ASP A 24 4.04 3.16 -12.14
N LYS A 25 3.95 3.81 -10.97
CA LYS A 25 4.98 3.75 -9.92
C LYS A 25 4.75 2.62 -8.91
N VAL A 26 3.68 1.84 -9.05
CA VAL A 26 3.34 0.77 -8.09
C VAL A 26 3.16 -0.56 -8.81
N LYS A 27 3.89 -1.58 -8.35
CA LYS A 27 3.75 -2.96 -8.82
C LYS A 27 3.27 -3.87 -7.69
N VAL A 28 2.06 -4.41 -7.83
CA VAL A 28 1.51 -5.40 -6.88
C VAL A 28 2.29 -6.71 -6.99
N GLN A 29 2.80 -7.23 -5.86
CA GLN A 29 3.52 -8.52 -5.80
C GLN A 29 2.65 -9.69 -5.33
N GLY A 30 1.42 -9.42 -4.88
CA GLY A 30 0.53 -10.40 -4.28
C GLY A 30 -0.20 -9.81 -3.08
N ARG A 31 -0.81 -10.68 -2.27
CA ARG A 31 -1.51 -10.32 -1.04
C ARG A 31 -0.91 -11.10 0.13
N LEU A 32 -0.70 -10.43 1.25
CA LEU A 32 -0.35 -11.10 2.50
C LEU A 32 -1.56 -11.93 2.97
N VAL A 33 -1.39 -13.26 3.05
CA VAL A 33 -2.48 -14.21 3.41
C VAL A 33 -2.34 -14.81 4.81
N GLY A 34 -1.22 -14.59 5.50
CA GLY A 34 -1.01 -15.07 6.86
C GLY A 34 0.29 -14.51 7.45
N LEU A 35 0.38 -14.53 8.78
CA LEU A 35 1.60 -14.20 9.53
C LEU A 35 1.92 -15.39 10.44
N ILE A 36 3.13 -15.93 10.33
CA ILE A 36 3.61 -16.99 11.22
C ILE A 36 4.49 -16.31 12.29
N ARG A 37 4.21 -16.60 13.57
CA ARG A 37 4.98 -16.10 14.70
C ARG A 37 5.32 -17.27 15.62
N THR A 38 6.55 -17.29 16.11
CA THR A 38 7.01 -18.15 17.21
C THR A 38 7.43 -17.23 18.35
N TYR A 39 7.05 -17.58 19.57
CA TYR A 39 7.33 -16.81 20.78
C TYR A 39 8.28 -17.58 21.68
#